data_AF-A0A6B2VAV4-F1
#
_entry.id   AF-A0A6B2VAV4-F1
#
_cell.length_a   1.000
_cell.length_b   1.000
_cell.length_c   1.000
_cell.angle_alpha   90.00
_cell.angle_beta   90.00
_cell.angle_gamma   90.00
#
_symmetry.space_group_name_H-M   'P 1'
#
loop_
_entity.id
_entity.type
_entity.pdbx_description
1 polymer ?
#
loop_
_entity_poly.entity_id
_entity_poly.type
_entity_poly.pdbx_seq_one_letter_code
_entity_poly.pdbx_strand_id
1 'polypeptide(L)' 'LDWTERRPHLAGVSGAALCRHAFDAGWCVRVGTRRAVRLTPVGERALSELLGVTAEMLE' A
#
# COMPACT_ATOMS: atom_id res chain seq x y z
N LEU A 1 8.32 -12.53 -4.37
CA LEU A 1 8.45 -11.84 -5.67
C LEU A 1 7.08 -11.89 -6.33
N ASP A 2 6.47 -10.74 -6.65
CA ASP A 2 5.18 -10.76 -7.32
C ASP A 2 5.44 -11.17 -8.77
N TRP A 3 4.88 -12.30 -9.21
CA TRP A 3 5.21 -12.84 -10.53
C TRP A 3 4.64 -11.97 -11.66
N THR A 4 3.67 -11.10 -11.35
CA THR A 4 3.06 -10.18 -12.31
C THR A 4 3.83 -8.87 -12.44
N GLU A 5 4.37 -8.34 -11.35
CA GLU A 5 5.06 -7.03 -11.35
C GLU A 5 6.59 -7.15 -11.36
N ARG A 6 7.14 -8.34 -11.05
CA ARG A 6 8.58 -8.62 -10.88
C ARG A 6 9.30 -7.66 -9.93
N ARG A 7 8.56 -6.95 -9.06
CA ARG A 7 9.09 -6.07 -8.00
C ARG A 7 9.18 -6.82 -6.66
N PRO A 8 10.19 -6.51 -5.82
CA PRO A 8 10.20 -6.95 -4.43
C PRO A 8 8.96 -6.44 -3.70
N HIS A 9 8.31 -7.31 -2.92
CA HIS A 9 7.16 -6.94 -2.11
C HIS A 9 7.34 -7.41 -0.67
N LEU A 10 6.73 -6.69 0.27
CA LEU A 10 6.66 -7.10 1.66
C LEU A 10 5.59 -8.19 1.82
N ALA A 11 6.02 -9.44 1.97
CA ALA A 11 5.14 -10.59 2.21
C ALA A 11 5.07 -10.99 3.69
N GLY A 12 4.31 -12.03 3.99
CA GLY A 12 4.25 -12.64 5.31
C GLY A 12 3.52 -11.79 6.34
N VAL A 13 3.75 -12.07 7.63
CA VAL A 13 2.99 -11.49 8.74
C VAL A 13 3.12 -9.96 8.78
N SER A 14 4.34 -9.43 8.58
CA SER A 14 4.56 -7.98 8.58
C SER A 14 3.84 -7.28 7.43
N GLY A 15 3.87 -7.86 6.23
CA GLY A 15 3.13 -7.31 5.08
C GLY A 15 1.62 -7.33 5.30
N ALA A 16 1.09 -8.42 5.87
CA ALA A 16 -0.32 -8.53 6.21
C ALA A 16 -0.74 -7.52 7.30
N ALA A 17 0.08 -7.33 8.34
CA ALA A 17 -0.17 -6.37 9.40
C ALA A 17 -0.14 -4.93 8.89
N LEU A 18 0.85 -4.57 8.07
CA LEU A 18 0.93 -3.25 7.44
C LEU A 18 -0.27 -3.00 6.54
N CYS A 19 -0.64 -3.99 5.71
CA CYS A 19 -1.81 -3.90 4.84
C CYS A 19 -3.09 -3.67 5.65
N ARG A 20 -3.29 -4.40 6.74
CA ARG A 20 -4.43 -4.21 7.64
C ARG A 20 -4.45 -2.82 8.25
N HIS A 21 -3.31 -2.36 8.77
CA HIS A 21 -3.18 -1.02 9.34
C HIS A 21 -3.50 0.07 8.31
N ALA A 22 -3.01 -0.05 7.08
CA ALA A 22 -3.26 0.91 6.02
C ALA A 22 -4.76 1.04 5.69
N PHE A 23 -5.55 -0.03 5.81
CA PHE A 23 -7.01 0.07 5.70
C PHE A 23 -7.65 0.69 6.94
N ASP A 24 -7.30 0.20 8.13
CA ASP A 24 -7.90 0.66 9.39
C ASP A 24 -7.61 2.16 9.63
N ALA A 25 -6.45 2.66 9.22
CA ALA A 25 -6.06 4.06 9.29
C ALA A 25 -6.55 4.92 8.11
N GLY A 26 -7.25 4.33 7.14
CA GLY A 26 -7.80 5.03 5.98
C GLY A 26 -6.77 5.49 4.95
N TRP A 27 -5.57 4.90 4.94
CA TRP A 27 -4.52 5.21 3.96
C TRP A 27 -4.86 4.66 2.58
N CYS A 28 -5.53 3.50 2.55
CA CYS A 28 -5.98 2.83 1.34
C CYS A 28 -7.48 2.52 1.41
N VAL A 29 -8.13 2.55 0.25
CA VAL A 29 -9.52 2.10 0.09
C VAL A 29 -9.60 1.06 -1.02
N ARG A 30 -10.52 0.10 -0.90
CA ARG A 30 -10.80 -0.87 -1.97
C ARG A 30 -11.49 -0.17 -3.14
N VAL A 31 -11.13 -0.57 -4.36
CA VAL A 31 -11.81 -0.11 -5.58
C VAL A 31 -12.22 -1.31 -6.42
N GLY A 32 -13.46 -1.29 -6.93
CA GLY A 32 -14.04 -2.39 -7.68
C GLY A 32 -14.27 -3.66 -6.85
N THR A 33 -14.27 -4.82 -7.52
CA THR A 33 -14.75 -6.10 -6.94
C THR A 33 -13.64 -7.09 -6.56
N ARG A 34 -12.36 -6.73 -6.76
CA ARG A 34 -11.25 -7.67 -6.60
C ARG A 34 -10.28 -7.21 -5.52
N ARG A 35 -9.01 -6.98 -5.89
CA ARG A 35 -7.88 -6.76 -4.98
C ARG A 35 -7.30 -5.36 -5.13
N ALA A 36 -7.84 -4.59 -6.07
CA ALA A 36 -7.39 -3.24 -6.35
C ALA A 36 -7.67 -2.34 -5.15
N VAL A 37 -6.69 -1.50 -4.86
CA VAL A 37 -6.76 -0.46 -3.84
C VAL A 37 -6.40 0.86 -4.47
N ARG A 38 -6.94 1.92 -3.92
CA ARG A 38 -6.52 3.28 -4.23
C ARG A 38 -5.99 3.91 -2.97
N LEU A 39 -4.86 4.61 -3.10
CA LEU A 39 -4.34 5.45 -2.03
C LEU A 39 -5.24 6.67 -1.81
N THR A 40 -5.40 7.07 -0.55
CA THR A 40 -6.07 8.32 -0.19
C THR A 40 -5.02 9.43 -0.02
N PRO A 41 -5.40 10.71 -0.07
CA PRO A 41 -4.47 11.79 0.22
C PRO A 41 -3.85 11.71 1.61
N VAL A 42 -4.55 11.11 2.58
CA VAL A 42 -4.02 10.84 3.93
C VAL A 42 -2.94 9.76 3.85
N GLY A 43 -3.20 8.67 3.11
CA GLY A 43 -2.23 7.61 2.90
C GLY A 43 -0.97 8.09 2.20
N GLU A 44 -1.08 8.98 1.21
CA GLU A 44 0.08 9.49 0.46
C GLU A 44 1.04 10.22 1.40
N ARG A 45 0.50 11.10 2.25
CA ARG A 45 1.30 11.81 3.26
C ARG A 45 1.90 10.85 4.28
N ALA A 46 1.11 9.93 4.82
CA ALA A 46 1.59 9.00 5.84
C ALA A 46 2.69 8.06 5.32
N LEU A 47 2.55 7.55 4.09
CA LEU A 47 3.58 6.73 3.45
C LEU A 47 4.87 7.53 3.20
N SER A 48 4.74 8.79 2.79
CA SER A 48 5.90 9.67 2.59
C SER A 48 6.62 9.99 3.92
N GLU A 49 5.87 10.38 4.95
CA GLU A 49 6.43 10.80 6.24
C GLU A 49 7.02 9.64 7.05
N LEU A 50 6.37 8.48 7.05
CA LEU A 50 6.73 7.36 7.93
C LEU A 50 7.65 6.35 7.27
N LEU A 51 7.53 6.17 5.95
CA LEU A 51 8.22 5.13 5.19
C LEU A 51 9.09 5.69 4.06
N GLY A 52 9.07 7.01 3.82
CA GLY A 52 9.81 7.63 2.72
C GLY A 52 9.31 7.24 1.34
N VAL A 53 8.10 6.69 1.23
CA VAL A 53 7.52 6.24 -0.05
C VAL A 53 6.77 7.43 -0.67
N THR A 54 7.30 7.95 -1.78
CA THR A 54 6.68 9.07 -2.51
C THR A 54 5.74 8.57 -3.59
N ALA A 55 4.85 9.45 -4.07
CA ALA A 55 3.95 9.14 -5.16
C ALA A 55 4.70 8.74 -6.45
N GLU A 56 5.88 9.32 -6.71
CA GLU A 56 6.69 8.97 -7.88
C GLU A 56 7.20 7.51 -7.84
N MET A 57 7.31 6.90 -6.65
CA MET A 57 7.73 5.51 -6.48
C MET A 57 6.60 4.49 -6.74
N LEU A 58 5.36 4.97 -6.85
CA LEU A 58 4.15 4.14 -7.00
C LEU A 58 3.69 4.00 -8.47
N GLU A 59 4.41 4.60 -9.42
CA GLU A 59 4.27 4.37 -10.87
C GLU A 59 5.20 3.26 -11.41
#